data_AF-A0A419ERS3-F1
#
_entry.id   AF-A0A419ERS3-F1
#
_cell.length_a   1.000
_cell.length_b   1.000
_cell.length_c   1.000
_cell.angle_alpha   90.00
_cell.angle_beta   90.00
_cell.angle_gamma   90.00
#
_symmetry.space_group_name_H-M   'P 1'
#
loop_
_entity.id
_entity.type
_entity.pdbx_description
1 polymer ?
#
loop_
_entity_poly.entity_id
_entity_poly.type
_entity_poly.pdbx_seq_one_letter_code
_entity_poly.pdbx_strand_id
1 'polypeptide(L)'
;MTIYVLCFILFLVGLYGVLTKRDMVKIILSLGIMGYAANLFLVLVGYKNDSVYPILSEGKEVVSMVDPLPQALVLTSIVIELGTTAMIVALAIKIFDKYKTFDITKIRRLQG
;
A
#
# COMPACT_ATOMS: atom_id res chain seq x y z
N MET A 1 -7.17 8.59 18.53
CA MET A 1 -5.74 8.31 18.84
C MET A 1 -5.38 6.84 18.61
N THR A 2 -6.15 5.88 19.14
CA THR A 2 -5.90 4.44 18.98
C THR A 2 -5.75 3.97 17.53
N ILE A 3 -6.56 4.50 16.61
CA ILE A 3 -6.56 4.10 15.19
C ILE A 3 -5.26 4.52 14.49
N TYR A 4 -4.71 5.70 14.81
CA TYR A 4 -3.42 6.14 14.27
C TYR A 4 -2.27 5.22 14.72
N VAL A 5 -2.29 4.80 15.98
CA VAL A 5 -1.29 3.86 16.53
C VAL A 5 -1.39 2.50 15.84
N LEU A 6 -2.61 1.99 15.61
CA LEU A 6 -2.81 0.74 14.86
C LEU A 6 -2.29 0.81 13.43
N CYS A 7 -2.49 1.93 12.73
CA CYS A 7 -1.93 2.13 11.38
C CYS A 7 -0.41 2.15 11.40
N PHE A 8 0.19 2.80 12.40
CA PHE A 8 1.63 2.83 12.56
C PHE A 8 2.21 1.43 12.84
N ILE A 9 1.54 0.65 13.70
CA ILE A 9 1.91 -0.76 13.95
C ILE A 9 1.80 -1.58 12.66
N LEU A 10 0.73 -1.41 11.88
CA LEU A 10 0.54 -2.13 10.61
C LEU A 10 1.67 -1.81 9.61
N PHE A 11 2.07 -0.53 9.53
CA PHE A 11 3.21 -0.11 8.72
C PHE A 11 4.52 -0.76 9.19
N LEU A 12 4.77 -0.80 10.51
CA LEU A 12 5.94 -1.47 11.09
C LEU A 12 5.95 -2.97 10.83
N VAL A 13 4.80 -3.65 10.83
CA VAL A 13 4.69 -5.07 10.48
C VAL A 13 5.10 -5.30 9.03
N GLY A 14 4.64 -4.45 8.11
CA GLY A 14 5.07 -4.49 6.71
C GLY A 14 6.58 -4.25 6.56
N LEU A 15 7.11 -3.22 7.23
CA LEU A 15 8.55 -2.91 7.21
C LEU A 15 9.39 -4.07 7.75
N TYR A 16 8.97 -4.68 8.86
CA TYR A 16 9.61 -5.86 9.43
C TYR A 16 9.60 -7.05 8.46
N GLY A 17 8.49 -7.24 7.74
CA GLY A 17 8.36 -8.26 6.70
C GLY A 17 9.37 -8.07 5.57
N VAL A 18 9.54 -6.84 5.07
CA VAL A 18 10.51 -6.51 4.02
C VAL A 18 11.96 -6.79 4.46
N LEU A 19 12.31 -6.44 5.70
CA LEU A 19 13.68 -6.60 6.21
C LEU A 19 14.04 -8.04 6.57
N THR A 20 13.08 -8.83 7.05
CA THR A 20 13.35 -10.16 7.64
C THR A 20 13.16 -11.30 6.63
N LYS A 21 12.25 -11.13 5.66
CA LYS A 21 11.94 -12.21 4.71
C LYS A 21 12.96 -12.21 3.58
N ARG A 22 13.41 -13.41 3.21
CA ARG A 22 14.35 -13.64 2.09
C ARG A 22 13.65 -14.08 0.80
N ASP A 23 12.38 -14.48 0.94
CA ASP A 23 11.57 -14.91 -0.18
C ASP A 23 11.00 -13.68 -0.91
N MET A 24 11.27 -13.57 -2.21
CA MET A 24 10.83 -12.44 -3.04
C MET A 24 9.31 -12.22 -2.97
N VAL A 25 8.50 -13.29 -2.94
CA VAL A 25 7.04 -13.17 -2.90
C VAL A 25 6.60 -12.58 -1.56
N LYS A 26 7.24 -12.99 -0.46
CA LYS A 26 6.94 -12.43 0.87
C LYS A 26 7.34 -10.96 0.99
N ILE A 27 8.41 -10.55 0.31
CA ILE A 27 8.82 -9.14 0.26
C ILE A 27 7.77 -8.32 -0.49
N ILE A 28 7.28 -8.80 -1.64
CA ILE A 28 6.23 -8.12 -2.42
C ILE A 28 4.96 -7.94 -1.59
N LEU A 29 4.52 -8.99 -0.89
CA LEU A 29 3.36 -8.90 0.01
C LEU A 29 3.59 -7.90 1.15
N SER A 30 4.79 -7.88 1.71
CA SER A 30 5.14 -6.96 2.80
C SER A 30 5.13 -5.50 2.35
N LEU A 31 5.58 -5.22 1.12
CA LEU A 31 5.49 -3.90 0.49
C LEU A 31 4.03 -3.47 0.31
N GLY A 32 3.14 -4.37 -0.14
CA GLY A 32 1.71 -4.08 -0.25
C GLY A 32 1.08 -3.76 1.12
N ILE A 33 1.42 -4.50 2.18
CA ILE A 33 0.93 -4.19 3.54
C ILE A 33 1.36 -2.78 3.98
N MET A 34 2.59 -2.36 3.66
CA MET A 34 3.05 -1.00 3.94
C MET A 34 2.24 0.05 3.16
N GLY A 35 1.96 -0.21 1.87
CA GLY A 35 1.13 0.67 1.03
C GLY A 35 -0.29 0.82 1.56
N TYR A 36 -0.94 -0.29 1.91
CA TYR A 36 -2.26 -0.27 2.56
C TYR A 36 -2.26 0.51 3.89
N ALA A 37 -1.23 0.34 4.72
CA ALA A 37 -1.12 1.09 5.98
C ALA A 37 -0.97 2.60 5.75
N ALA A 38 -0.19 3.01 4.75
CA ALA A 38 -0.02 4.41 4.36
C ALA A 38 -1.32 5.02 3.78
N ASN A 39 -2.01 4.26 2.93
CA ASN A 39 -3.31 4.66 2.37
C ASN A 39 -4.35 4.84 3.47
N LEU A 40 -4.41 3.90 4.42
CA LEU A 40 -5.32 3.98 5.57
C LEU A 40 -5.01 5.19 6.46
N PHE A 41 -3.73 5.48 6.68
CA PHE A 41 -3.30 6.67 7.42
C PHE A 41 -3.78 7.96 6.74
N LEU A 42 -3.65 8.06 5.41
CA LEU A 42 -4.15 9.21 4.63
C LEU A 42 -5.66 9.40 4.77
N VAL A 43 -6.45 8.31 4.66
CA VAL A 43 -7.91 8.38 4.84
C VAL A 43 -8.27 8.91 6.23
N LEU A 44 -7.55 8.47 7.27
CA LEU A 44 -7.81 8.90 8.65
C LEU A 44 -7.46 10.36 8.93
N VAL A 45 -6.56 10.97 8.16
CA VAL A 45 -6.27 12.40 8.26
C VAL A 45 -7.44 13.24 7.73
N GLY A 46 -8.11 12.77 6.67
CA GLY A 46 -9.28 13.42 6.10
C GLY A 46 -10.58 13.22 6.88
N TYR A 47 -10.60 12.29 7.84
CA TYR A 47 -11.81 11.92 8.56
C TYR A 47 -12.22 13.02 9.56
N LYS A 48 -13.50 13.44 9.47
CA LYS A 48 -14.12 14.42 10.36
C LYS A 48 -15.36 13.79 10.98
N ASN A 49 -15.51 13.91 12.31
CA ASN A 49 -16.69 13.44 13.02
C ASN A 49 -17.95 14.14 12.50
N ASP A 50 -19.08 13.42 12.47
CA ASP A 50 -20.40 13.90 12.01
C ASP A 50 -20.46 14.43 10.57
N SER A 51 -19.56 13.95 9.69
CA SER A 51 -19.51 14.38 8.31
C SER A 51 -20.04 13.33 7.33
N VAL A 52 -20.81 13.80 6.34
CA VAL A 52 -21.44 12.99 5.29
C VAL A 52 -20.46 12.76 4.14
N TYR A 53 -20.70 11.73 3.32
CA TYR A 53 -19.91 11.43 2.14
C TYR A 53 -19.78 12.65 1.21
N PRO A 54 -18.62 12.90 0.58
CA PRO A 54 -18.38 14.08 -0.24
C PRO A 54 -18.95 13.92 -1.66
N ILE A 55 -20.25 13.67 -1.77
CA ILE A 55 -20.97 13.61 -3.04
C ILE A 55 -22.15 14.56 -2.93
N LEU A 56 -22.12 15.63 -3.72
CA LEU A 56 -23.26 16.55 -3.79
C LEU A 56 -24.42 15.84 -4.49
N SER A 57 -25.56 15.74 -3.80
CA SER A 57 -26.84 15.35 -4.39
C SER A 57 -27.70 16.59 -4.55
N GLU A 58 -28.33 16.75 -5.71
CA GLU A 58 -29.26 17.86 -5.96
C GLU A 58 -30.38 17.88 -4.91
N GLY A 59 -30.62 19.04 -4.29
CA GLY A 59 -31.72 19.25 -3.35
C GLY A 59 -31.46 18.89 -1.88
N LYS A 60 -30.25 18.49 -1.47
CA LYS A 60 -29.88 18.32 -0.05
C LYS A 60 -29.08 19.50 0.48
N GLU A 61 -29.38 19.93 1.70
CA GLU A 61 -28.58 20.93 2.43
C GLU A 61 -27.11 20.49 2.54
N VAL A 62 -26.20 21.45 2.47
CA VAL A 62 -24.75 21.22 2.62
C VAL A 62 -24.47 20.90 4.09
N VAL A 63 -24.72 19.65 4.49
CA VAL A 63 -24.28 19.10 5.77
C VAL A 63 -22.75 18.99 5.75
N SER A 64 -22.08 19.08 6.90
CA SER A 64 -20.62 18.91 7.01
C SER A 64 -20.16 17.70 6.20
N MET A 65 -19.26 17.89 5.22
CA MET A 65 -18.72 16.80 4.39
C MET A 65 -17.28 16.47 4.82
N VAL A 66 -16.89 15.21 4.60
CA VAL A 66 -15.51 14.75 4.76
C VAL A 66 -14.63 15.41 3.69
N ASP A 67 -13.36 15.67 3.99
CA ASP A 67 -12.43 16.25 3.01
C ASP A 67 -12.28 15.31 1.79
N PRO A 68 -12.61 15.76 0.57
CA PRO A 68 -12.43 14.95 -0.64
C PRO A 68 -10.96 14.80 -1.06
N LEU A 69 -10.05 15.67 -0.58
CA LEU A 69 -8.65 15.66 -1.01
C LEU A 69 -7.94 14.34 -0.67
N PRO A 70 -8.02 13.81 0.57
CA PRO A 70 -7.38 12.53 0.89
C PRO A 70 -7.99 11.35 0.13
N GLN A 71 -9.28 11.39 -0.22
CA GLN A 71 -9.90 10.35 -1.05
C GLN A 71 -9.31 10.30 -2.46
N ALA A 72 -9.13 11.47 -3.09
CA ALA A 72 -8.53 11.55 -4.43
C ALA A 72 -7.05 11.09 -4.43
N LEU A 73 -6.30 11.45 -3.39
CA LEU A 73 -4.90 11.03 -3.22
C LEU A 73 -4.78 9.50 -3.06
N VAL A 74 -5.66 8.89 -2.25
CA VAL A 74 -5.65 7.45 -2.02
C VAL A 74 -6.04 6.68 -3.28
N LEU A 75 -7.03 7.17 -4.05
CA LEU A 75 -7.40 6.54 -5.32
C LEU A 75 -6.22 6.49 -6.30
N THR A 76 -5.42 7.56 -6.36
CA THR A 76 -4.23 7.63 -7.20
C THR A 76 -3.13 6.70 -6.70
N SER A 77 -2.91 6.66 -5.38
CA SER A 77 -1.96 5.76 -4.73
C SER A 77 -2.25 4.30 -5.04
N ILE A 78 -3.53 3.87 -4.95
CA ILE A 78 -3.95 2.50 -5.25
C ILE A 78 -3.58 2.08 -6.69
N VAL A 79 -3.78 2.96 -7.67
CA VAL A 79 -3.45 2.66 -9.08
C VAL A 79 -1.94 2.53 -9.27
N ILE A 80 -1.14 3.40 -8.65
CA ILE A 80 0.33 3.33 -8.70
C ILE A 80 0.83 2.05 -8.00
N GLU A 81 0.24 1.69 -6.87
CA GLU A 81 0.58 0.49 -6.11
C GLU A 81 0.29 -0.78 -6.91
N LEU A 82 -0.84 -0.84 -7.63
CA LEU A 82 -1.16 -1.94 -8.54
C LEU A 82 -0.15 -2.04 -9.69
N GLY A 83 0.20 -0.91 -10.32
CA GLY A 83 1.16 -0.88 -11.44
C GLY A 83 2.56 -1.31 -11.01
N THR A 84 3.04 -0.79 -9.88
CA THR A 84 4.35 -1.15 -9.32
C THR A 84 4.39 -2.60 -8.86
N THR A 85 3.33 -3.10 -8.21
CA THR A 85 3.22 -4.52 -7.82
C THR A 85 3.26 -5.44 -9.03
N ALA A 86 2.51 -5.13 -10.09
CA ALA A 86 2.52 -5.90 -11.33
C ALA A 86 3.92 -5.93 -11.96
N MET A 87 4.62 -4.79 -11.98
CA MET A 87 6.00 -4.69 -12.47
C MET A 87 6.96 -5.56 -11.64
N ILE A 88 6.89 -5.51 -10.31
CA ILE A 88 7.78 -6.29 -9.44
C ILE A 88 7.48 -7.79 -9.57
N VAL A 89 6.22 -8.19 -9.68
CA VAL A 89 5.82 -9.59 -9.92
C VAL A 89 6.36 -10.09 -11.27
N ALA A 90 6.21 -9.31 -12.33
CA ALA A 90 6.76 -9.66 -13.64
C ALA A 90 8.29 -9.81 -13.59
N LEU A 91 8.98 -8.93 -12.86
CA LEU A 91 10.42 -9.03 -12.64
C LEU A 91 10.79 -10.27 -11.82
N ALA A 92 10.02 -10.59 -10.78
CA ALA A 92 10.22 -11.77 -9.95
C ALA A 92 10.07 -13.07 -10.76
N ILE A 93 9.09 -13.13 -11.67
CA ILE A 93 8.93 -14.26 -12.60
C ILE A 93 10.16 -14.39 -13.51
N LYS A 94 10.66 -13.28 -14.07
CA LYS A 94 11.84 -13.29 -14.95
C LYS A 94 13.12 -13.69 -14.22
N ILE A 95 13.27 -13.25 -12.96
CA ILE A 95 14.37 -13.65 -12.09
C ILE A 95 14.27 -15.13 -11.74
N PHE A 96 13.09 -15.61 -11.41
CA PHE A 96 12.86 -17.02 -11.15
C PHE A 96 13.17 -17.87 -12.38
N ASP A 97 12.83 -17.42 -13.59
CA ASP A 97 13.14 -18.18 -14.79
C ASP A 97 14.66 -18.36 -15.00
N LYS A 98 15.45 -17.33 -14.69
CA LYS A 98 16.91 -17.34 -14.83
C LYS A 98 17.65 -18.06 -13.70
N TYR A 99 17.27 -17.82 -12.44
CA TYR A 99 17.99 -18.33 -11.27
C TYR A 99 17.30 -19.53 -10.59
N LYS A 100 16.08 -19.90 -11.02
CA LYS A 100 15.23 -20.98 -10.48
C LYS A 100 15.08 -20.94 -8.95
N THR A 101 15.16 -19.75 -8.37
CA THR A 101 15.05 -19.54 -6.92
C THR A 101 14.34 -18.24 -6.59
N PHE A 102 13.50 -18.27 -5.56
CA PHE A 102 12.85 -17.10 -4.98
C PHE A 102 13.64 -16.52 -3.79
N ASP A 103 14.79 -17.10 -3.45
CA ASP A 103 15.64 -16.66 -2.35
C ASP A 103 16.64 -15.60 -2.84
N ILE A 104 16.47 -14.36 -2.38
CA ILE A 104 17.32 -13.24 -2.75
C ILE A 104 18.80 -13.46 -2.40
N THR A 105 19.10 -14.26 -1.37
CA THR A 105 20.50 -14.49 -0.95
C THR A 105 21.25 -15.44 -1.87
N LYS A 106 20.53 -16.25 -2.66
CA LYS A 106 21.10 -17.18 -3.64
C LYS A 106 21.36 -16.52 -4.99
N ILE A 107 20.78 -15.34 -5.23
CA ILE A 107 21.02 -14.53 -6.42
C ILE A 107 22.32 -13.74 -6.21
N ARG A 108 23.47 -14.42 -6.32
CA ARG A 108 24.80 -13.78 -6.26
C ARG A 108 25.45 -13.80 -7.65
N ARG A 109 25.76 -12.59 -8.12
CA ARG A 109 26.42 -12.22 -9.39
C ARG A 109 25.51 -12.18 -10.61
N LEU A 110 25.74 -11.14 -11.42
CA LEU A 110 25.25 -11.02 -12.80
C LEU A 110 25.86 -12.19 -13.59
N GLN A 111 25.09 -13.26 -13.80
CA GLN A 111 25.40 -14.20 -14.87
C GLN A 111 24.96 -13.54 -16.19
N GLY A 112 25.84 -12.71 -16.73
CA GLY A 112 25.72 -12.10 -18.06
C GLY A 112 26.73 -12.74 -18.99
#